data_AF-A0A2H0M327-F1
#
_entry.id   AF-A0A2H0M327-F1
#
_cell.length_a   1.000
_cell.length_b   1.000
_cell.length_c   1.000
_cell.angle_alpha   90.00
_cell.angle_beta   90.00
_cell.angle_gamma   90.00
#
_symmetry.space_group_name_H-M   'P 1'
#
loop_
_entity.id
_entity.type
_entity.pdbx_description
1 polymer ?
#
loop_
_entity_poly.entity_id
_entity_poly.type
_entity_poly.pdbx_seq_one_letter_code
_entity_poly.pdbx_strand_id
1 'polypeptide(L)' 'MARICCTSTNKEKTLEFKLHAPQARKVTLAGSFNKWNTRTTTARKDKD' A
#
# COMPACT_ATOMS: atom_id res chain seq x y z
N MET A 1 12.00 20.93 30.08
CA MET A 1 12.27 20.55 28.68
C MET A 1 12.12 19.04 28.52
N ALA A 2 10.91 18.53 28.28
CA ALA A 2 10.70 17.09 28.08
C ALA A 2 10.77 16.78 26.57
N ARG A 3 11.76 15.99 26.16
CA ARG A 3 11.83 15.44 24.80
C ARG A 3 11.06 14.13 24.79
N ILE A 4 9.90 14.16 24.14
CA ILE A 4 9.19 12.93 23.76
C ILE A 4 10.02 12.29 22.65
N CYS A 5 10.85 11.32 23.02
CA CYS A 5 11.45 10.39 22.07
C CYS A 5 10.39 9.30 21.81
N CYS A 6 9.51 9.53 20.84
CA CYS A 6 8.71 8.46 20.28
C CYS A 6 9.64 7.53 19.49
N THR A 7 10.15 6.49 20.13
CA THR A 7 10.80 5.37 19.44
C THR A 7 9.71 4.52 18.78
N SER A 8 9.23 4.99 17.62
CA SER A 8 8.34 4.20 16.78
C SER A 8 9.13 3.02 16.24
N THR A 9 8.99 1.88 16.92
CA THR A 9 9.54 0.59 16.50
C THR A 9 8.95 0.27 15.13
N ASN A 10 9.82 0.33 14.11
CA ASN A 10 9.51 0.02 12.72
C ASN A 10 9.20 -1.48 12.60
N LYS A 11 7.96 -1.87 12.90
CA LYS A 11 7.42 -3.17 12.51
C LYS A 11 7.12 -3.10 11.02
N GLU A 12 7.86 -3.85 10.23
CA GLU A 12 7.59 -4.10 8.81
C GLU A 12 6.23 -4.80 8.67
N LYS A 13 5.14 -4.04 8.72
CA LYS A 13 3.79 -4.53 8.50
C LYS A 13 3.55 -4.61 7.01
N THR A 14 3.65 -5.81 6.46
CA THR A 14 3.14 -6.12 5.13
C THR A 14 1.62 -6.01 5.16
N LEU A 15 1.05 -5.12 4.33
CA LEU A 15 -0.40 -4.94 4.18
C LEU A 15 -0.86 -5.59 2.88
N GLU A 16 -1.82 -6.50 2.98
CA GLU A 16 -2.46 -7.13 1.83
C GLU A 16 -3.80 -6.43 1.53
N PHE A 17 -4.02 -6.09 0.27
CA PHE A 17 -5.26 -5.48 -0.21
C PHE A 17 -5.94 -6.42 -1.21
N LYS A 18 -7.21 -6.75 -0.96
CA LYS A 18 -8.04 -7.55 -1.88
C LYS A 18 -9.13 -6.67 -2.48
N LEU A 19 -9.18 -6.62 -3.81
CA LEU A 19 -10.20 -5.90 -4.57
C LEU A 19 -10.85 -6.87 -5.55
N HIS A 20 -12.16 -7.05 -5.44
CA HIS A 20 -12.92 -7.85 -6.39
C HIS A 20 -13.43 -6.95 -7.53
N ALA A 21 -12.78 -7.03 -8.69
CA ALA A 21 -13.13 -6.23 -9.87
C ALA A 21 -12.98 -7.09 -11.14
N PRO A 22 -14.00 -7.91 -11.49
CA PRO A 22 -13.89 -8.89 -12.58
C PRO A 22 -13.68 -8.26 -13.96
N GLN A 23 -14.18 -7.03 -14.15
CA GLN A 23 -14.05 -6.26 -15.39
C GLN A 23 -12.79 -5.37 -15.45
N ALA A 24 -12.00 -5.29 -14.37
CA ALA A 24 -10.83 -4.42 -14.34
C ALA A 24 -9.63 -5.02 -15.09
N ARG A 25 -9.07 -4.25 -16.01
CA ARG A 25 -7.86 -4.65 -16.77
C ARG A 25 -6.57 -4.46 -16.00
N LYS A 26 -6.53 -3.46 -15.10
CA LYS A 26 -5.38 -3.11 -14.27
C LYS A 26 -5.88 -2.46 -12.98
N VAL A 27 -5.26 -2.83 -11.86
CA VAL A 27 -5.53 -2.25 -10.54
C VAL A 27 -4.21 -1.71 -9.99
N THR A 28 -4.21 -0.49 -9.48
CA THR A 28 -3.03 0.14 -8.90
C THR A 28 -3.41 0.84 -7.59
N LEU A 29 -2.58 0.65 -6.56
CA LEU A 29 -2.74 1.31 -5.28
C LEU A 29 -1.91 2.60 -5.27
N ALA A 30 -2.59 3.74 -5.16
CA ALA A 30 -1.97 5.05 -5.08
C ALA A 30 -2.43 5.75 -3.81
N GLY A 31 -1.51 6.38 -3.09
CA GLY A 31 -1.79 7.12 -1.87
C GLY A 31 -0.61 7.95 -1.43
N SER A 32 -0.73 8.62 -0.28
CA SER A 32 0.32 9.48 0.29
C SER A 32 1.65 8.75 0.49
N PHE A 33 1.60 7.47 0.83
CA PHE A 33 2.77 6.61 1.04
C PHE A 33 3.64 6.42 -0.22
N ASN A 34 3.06 6.60 -1.41
CA ASN A 34 3.72 6.42 -2.70
C ASN A 34 3.49 7.65 -3.61
N LYS A 35 3.27 8.83 -3.01
CA LYS A 35 3.06 10.11 -3.71
C LYS A 35 2.04 10.04 -4.86
N TRP A 36 0.96 9.27 -4.66
CA TRP A 36 -0.09 9.04 -5.68
C TRP A 36 0.43 8.45 -7.01
N ASN A 37 1.56 7.76 -6.99
CA ASN A 37 2.15 7.20 -8.20
C ASN A 37 1.37 5.95 -8.66
N THR A 38 0.80 6.04 -9.87
CA THR A 38 -0.02 4.99 -10.49
C THR A 38 0.78 3.94 -11.29
N ARG A 39 2.11 3.99 -11.23
CA ARG A 39 2.98 3.08 -11.99
C ARG A 39 3.75 2.10 -11.11
N THR A 40 4.00 2.47 -9.85
CA THR A 40 4.92 1.72 -8.97
C THR A 40 4.24 0.59 -8.17
N THR A 41 2.97 0.74 -7.77
CA THR A 41 2.28 -0.26 -6.93
C THR A 41 1.11 -0.91 -7.65
N THR A 42 1.40 -1.70 -8.69
CA THR A 42 0.38 -2.43 -9.46
C THR A 42 0.02 -3.74 -8.76
N ALA A 43 -1.28 -4.01 -8.60
CA ALA A 43 -1.75 -5.27 -8.01
C ALA A 43 -1.57 -6.43 -9.00
N ARG A 44 -1.24 -7.61 -8.48
CA ARG A 44 -1.23 -8.84 -9.29
C ARG A 44 -2.67 -9.30 -9.49
N LYS A 45 -3.04 -9.59 -10.74
CA LYS A 45 -4.30 -10.26 -11.03
C LYS A 45 -4.13 -11.72 -10.64
N ASP A 46 -4.80 -12.13 -9.57
CA ASP A 46 -4.94 -13.55 -9.27
C ASP A 46 -5.88 -14.16 -10.32
N LYS A 47 -5.44 -15.21 -10.99
CA LYS A 47 -6.30 -16.03 -11.84
C LYS A 47 -6.78 -17.14 -10.92
N ASP A 48 -8.00 -16.99 -10.43
CA ASP A 48 -8.76 -18.12 -9.89
C ASP A 48 -9.01 -19.14 -11.02
#